data_AF-A0AAU6LMK2-F1
#
_entry.id   AF-A0AAU6LMK2-F1
#
_cell.length_a   1.000
_cell.length_b   1.000
_cell.length_c   1.000
_cell.angle_alpha   90.00
_cell.angle_beta   90.00
_cell.angle_gamma   90.00
#
_symmetry.space_group_name_H-M   'P 1'
#
loop_
_entity.id
_entity.type
_entity.pdbx_description
1 polymer ?
#
loop_
_entity_poly.entity_id
_entity_poly.type
_entity_poly.pdbx_seq_one_letter_code
_entity_poly.pdbx_strand_id
1 'polypeptide(L)' 'MMSIPKVPPEETPEVEGSIASAHQERPDGGLWEHPWAFLGLIAFGAVMVAAFFVVRIVGW' A
#
# COMPACT_ATOMS: atom_id res chain seq x y z
N MET A 1 4.41 22.88 -41.24
CA MET A 1 4.13 22.10 -40.02
C MET A 1 4.92 20.80 -40.13
N MET A 2 6.04 20.65 -39.42
CA MET A 2 6.79 19.37 -39.38
C MET A 2 6.24 18.53 -38.23
N SER A 3 5.82 17.30 -38.54
CA SER A 3 5.46 16.29 -37.54
C SER A 3 6.70 15.82 -36.81
N ILE A 4 6.63 15.74 -35.47
CA ILE A 4 7.73 15.25 -34.64
C ILE A 4 7.96 13.76 -34.95
N PRO A 5 9.19 13.33 -35.25
CA PRO A 5 9.51 11.91 -35.45
C PRO A 5 9.15 11.09 -34.21
N LYS A 6 8.47 9.96 -34.42
CA LYS A 6 8.14 9.03 -33.34
C LYS A 6 9.37 8.18 -33.04
N VAL A 7 10.15 8.58 -32.04
CA VAL A 7 11.29 7.80 -31.53
C VAL A 7 10.72 6.64 -30.70
N PRO A 8 11.14 5.39 -30.93
CA PRO A 8 10.77 4.25 -30.07
C PRO A 8 11.19 4.53 -28.62
N PRO A 9 10.40 4.09 -27.60
CA PRO A 9 10.84 4.20 -26.22
C PRO A 9 12.15 3.42 -26.05
N GLU A 10 13.19 4.07 -25.54
CA GLU A 10 14.43 3.43 -25.12
C GLU A 10 14.22 2.78 -23.74
N GLU A 11 15.16 1.91 -23.32
CA GLU A 11 15.18 1.41 -21.94
C GLU A 11 15.19 2.60 -20.98
N THR A 12 14.45 2.47 -19.87
CA THR A 12 14.43 3.52 -18.84
C THR A 12 15.88 3.78 -18.41
N PRO A 13 16.40 5.02 -18.51
CA PRO A 13 17.75 5.32 -18.09
C PRO A 13 17.99 4.79 -16.67
N GLU A 14 19.20 4.31 -16.38
CA GLU A 14 19.54 3.71 -15.06
C GLU A 14 19.19 4.61 -13.86
N VAL A 15 18.99 5.91 -14.11
CA VAL A 15 18.67 6.96 -13.15
C VAL A 15 17.19 7.38 -13.10
N GLU A 16 16.33 6.92 -14.01
CA GLU A 16 14.88 7.23 -14.03
C GLU A 16 14.01 6.13 -13.41
N GLY A 17 14.57 4.95 -13.19
CA GLY A 17 13.93 3.86 -12.46
C GLY A 17 14.06 4.05 -10.95
N SER A 18 13.20 4.87 -10.35
CA SER A 18 13.09 5.15 -8.90
C SER A 18 14.09 6.15 -8.31
N ILE A 19 13.59 7.33 -7.91
CA ILE A 19 14.28 8.26 -7.00
C ILE A 19 14.42 7.73 -5.57
N ALA A 20 13.73 6.64 -5.23
CA ALA A 20 13.97 5.96 -3.98
C ALA A 20 15.25 5.16 -4.14
N SER A 21 16.27 5.49 -3.34
CA SER A 21 17.44 4.64 -3.13
C SER A 21 16.98 3.20 -2.99
N ALA A 22 17.66 2.25 -3.65
CA ALA A 22 17.37 0.83 -3.50
C ALA A 22 17.14 0.53 -2.01
N HIS A 23 15.90 0.21 -1.64
CA HIS A 23 15.60 -0.11 -0.26
C HIS A 23 16.40 -1.36 0.03
N GLN A 24 17.20 -1.34 1.10
CA GLN A 24 17.92 -2.54 1.51
C GLN A 24 16.89 -3.66 1.61
N GLU A 25 17.04 -4.67 0.77
CA GLU A 25 16.12 -5.80 0.75
C GLU A 25 16.19 -6.41 2.14
N ARG A 26 15.10 -6.26 2.89
CA ARG A 26 15.00 -6.79 4.24
C ARG A 26 14.86 -8.30 4.08
N PRO A 27 15.59 -9.12 4.87
CA PRO A 27 15.34 -10.55 4.89
C PRO A 27 13.86 -10.82 5.17
N ASP A 28 13.30 -11.77 4.43
CA ASP A 28 11.90 -12.20 4.51
C ASP A 28 11.46 -12.41 5.98
N GLY A 29 10.18 -12.17 6.25
CA GLY A 29 9.55 -12.19 7.57
C GLY A 29 9.15 -10.81 8.08
N GLY A 30 9.02 -9.80 7.21
CA GLY A 30 8.53 -8.48 7.58
C GLY A 30 7.05 -8.48 7.97
N LEU A 31 6.61 -7.45 8.72
CA LEU A 31 5.20 -7.26 9.07
C LEU A 31 4.29 -7.30 7.82
N TRP A 32 4.78 -6.76 6.70
CA TRP A 32 4.07 -6.67 5.43
C TRP A 32 3.84 -8.01 4.73
N GLU A 33 4.48 -9.09 5.18
CA GLU A 33 4.28 -10.45 4.66
C GLU A 33 3.16 -11.21 5.39
N HIS A 34 2.55 -10.59 6.41
CA HIS A 34 1.48 -11.20 7.19
C HIS A 34 0.13 -10.55 6.87
N PRO A 35 -0.50 -10.88 5.71
CA PRO A 35 -1.78 -10.29 5.31
C PRO A 35 -2.87 -10.50 6.37
N TRP A 36 -2.85 -11.64 7.06
CA TRP A 36 -3.78 -11.96 8.14
C TRP A 36 -3.65 -11.05 9.36
N ALA A 37 -2.46 -10.53 9.66
CA ALA A 37 -2.29 -9.58 10.77
C ALA A 37 -3.03 -8.27 10.49
N PHE A 38 -2.94 -7.77 9.25
CA PHE A 38 -3.68 -6.58 8.82
C PHE A 38 -5.18 -6.82 8.74
N LEU A 39 -5.60 -7.97 8.19
CA LEU A 39 -7.02 -8.35 8.19
C LEU A 39 -7.58 -8.42 9.61
N GLY A 40 -6.83 -9.00 10.55
CA GLY A 40 -7.19 -9.03 11.96
C GLY A 40 -7.32 -7.64 12.56
N LEU A 41 -6.37 -6.73 12.29
CA LEU A 41 -6.41 -5.34 12.76
C LEU A 41 -7.64 -4.59 12.23
N ILE A 42 -7.94 -4.74 10.94
CA ILE A 42 -9.11 -4.11 10.30
C ILE A 42 -10.40 -4.66 10.89
N ALA A 43 -10.53 -5.98 10.98
CA ALA A 43 -11.71 -6.63 11.55
C ALA A 43 -11.93 -6.22 13.00
N PHE A 44 -10.88 -6.19 13.80
CA PHE A 44 -10.94 -5.76 15.19
C PHE A 44 -11.40 -4.29 15.32
N GLY A 45 -10.82 -3.38 14.54
CA GLY A 45 -11.24 -1.97 14.51
C GLY A 45 -12.71 -1.81 14.11
N ALA A 46 -13.17 -2.57 13.10
CA ALA A 46 -14.56 -2.57 12.67
C ALA A 46 -15.50 -3.06 13.79
N VAL A 47 -15.13 -4.12 14.50
CA VAL A 47 -15.90 -4.63 15.66
C VAL A 47 -15.96 -3.60 16.78
N MET A 48 -14.87 -2.90 17.09
CA MET A 48 -14.87 -1.85 18.11
C MET A 48 -15.82 -0.69 17.75
N VAL A 49 -15.80 -0.25 16.50
CA VAL A 49 -16.71 0.80 16.02
C VAL A 49 -18.16 0.32 16.06
N ALA A 50 -18.43 -0.90 15.60
CA ALA A 50 -19.77 -1.48 15.67
C ALA A 50 -20.26 -1.59 17.13
N ALA A 51 -19.41 -2.05 18.05
CA ALA A 51 -19.71 -2.16 19.47
C ALA A 51 -20.05 -0.80 20.09
N PHE A 52 -19.32 0.26 19.73
CA PHE A 52 -19.67 1.63 20.15
C PHE A 52 -21.11 1.99 19.76
N PHE A 53 -21.52 1.74 18.51
CA PHE A 53 -22.89 2.03 18.09
C PHE A 53 -23.92 1.13 18.75
N VAL A 54 -23.61 -0.16 18.98
CA VAL A 54 -24.50 -1.07 19.74
C VAL A 54 -24.74 -0.51 21.13
N VAL A 55 -23.69 -0.14 21.87
CA VAL A 55 -23.78 0.47 23.20
C VAL A 55 -24.67 1.73 23.16
N ARG A 56 -24.46 2.60 22.16
CA ARG A 56 -25.25 3.83 21.99
C ARG A 56 -26.71 3.56 21.65
N ILE A 57 -27.03 2.49 20.92
CA ILE A 57 -28.40 2.08 20.57
C ILE A 57 -29.12 1.52 21.79
N VAL A 58 -28.45 0.71 22.61
CA VAL A 58 -29.06 0.11 23.82
C VAL A 58 -29.19 1.08 24.99
N GLY A 59 -28.66 2.30 24.86
CA GLY A 59 -28.83 3.38 25.84
C GLY A 59 -27.86 3.33 27.01
N TRP A 60 -26.68 2.72 26.83
CA TRP A 60 -25.55 2.78 27.76
C TRP A 60 -24.51 3.82 27.35
#